data_AF-L2G9X3-F1
#
_entry.id   AF-L2G9X3-F1
#
_cell.length_a   1.000
_cell.length_b   1.000
_cell.length_c   1.000
_cell.angle_alpha   90.00
_cell.angle_beta   90.00
_cell.angle_gamma   90.00
#
_symmetry.space_group_name_H-M   'P 1'
#
loop_
_entity.id
_entity.type
_entity.pdbx_description
1 polymer ?
#
loop_
_entity_poly.entity_id
_entity_poly.type
_entity_poly.pdbx_seq_one_letter_code
_entity_poly.pdbx_strand_id
1 'polypeptide(L)'
;MQDGLKDTAAGIRGDKKRKLPIMVESEDQKKKNKPSPAGPGTPAPHDALLAELKNKYDILPAFTISSTKIHKRVTWLLLHLRKNDGDARKRAMLLYARPGEVGKMITISEQVKRIVAEEDGGRWYQYNKMYELPPKAEVVEETMLDGGGAGNDTDDDDDFEVMESRFEKAVMPQPKKGTPKSLSIFLSLEPMPELKAQEGVTQQTNET
;
A
#
# COMPACT_ATOMS: atom_id res chain seq x y z
N MET A 1 -15.95 71.19 -16.31
CA MET A 1 -15.17 70.38 -17.28
C MET A 1 -16.18 69.76 -18.23
N GLN A 2 -16.10 70.17 -19.49
CA GLN A 2 -16.92 69.79 -20.66
C GLN A 2 -16.78 68.28 -20.95
N ASP A 3 -17.90 67.59 -21.20
CA ASP A 3 -18.44 67.21 -22.53
C ASP A 3 -17.49 66.41 -23.44
N GLY A 4 -18.04 65.36 -24.06
CA GLY A 4 -17.77 65.12 -25.48
C GLY A 4 -17.16 63.78 -25.85
N LEU A 5 -18.04 62.82 -26.14
CA LEU A 5 -17.83 61.66 -27.00
C LEU A 5 -17.45 62.09 -28.44
N LYS A 6 -16.42 61.49 -29.07
CA LYS A 6 -16.21 61.31 -30.53
C LYS A 6 -15.30 60.08 -30.73
N ASP A 7 -15.82 58.92 -31.15
CA ASP A 7 -16.08 58.45 -32.53
C ASP A 7 -14.85 58.31 -33.43
N THR A 8 -14.66 57.08 -33.97
CA THR A 8 -14.35 56.65 -35.37
C THR A 8 -13.76 55.20 -35.29
N ALA A 9 -14.53 54.11 -35.49
CA ALA A 9 -14.88 53.42 -36.77
C ALA A 9 -13.65 53.04 -37.63
N ALA A 10 -13.44 51.89 -38.27
CA ALA A 10 -14.25 50.77 -38.79
C ALA A 10 -13.26 49.59 -39.08
N GLY A 11 -13.63 48.34 -39.40
CA GLY A 11 -14.90 47.77 -39.84
C GLY A 11 -15.03 46.28 -39.42
N ILE A 12 -16.23 45.73 -39.24
CA ILE A 12 -17.29 45.38 -40.22
C ILE A 12 -16.87 44.29 -41.22
N ARG A 13 -17.30 43.06 -40.91
CA ARG A 13 -18.16 42.15 -41.72
C ARG A 13 -18.25 40.84 -40.92
N GLY A 14 -19.34 40.48 -40.24
CA GLY A 14 -20.72 40.34 -40.72
C GLY A 14 -20.95 38.88 -41.15
N ASP A 15 -22.07 38.21 -40.96
CA ASP A 15 -23.30 38.44 -40.22
C ASP A 15 -24.13 37.13 -40.38
N LYS A 16 -25.07 36.91 -39.45
CA LYS A 16 -26.35 36.18 -39.63
C LYS A 16 -26.46 34.63 -39.70
N LYS A 17 -27.00 34.13 -38.56
CA LYS A 17 -28.35 33.53 -38.36
C LYS A 17 -28.61 32.05 -38.74
N ARG A 18 -28.77 31.25 -37.66
CA ARG A 18 -29.90 30.33 -37.29
C ARG A 18 -30.61 29.50 -38.38
N LYS A 19 -30.64 28.17 -38.19
CA LYS A 19 -31.83 27.37 -37.79
C LYS A 19 -31.46 25.87 -37.61
N LEU A 20 -32.07 25.22 -36.61
CA LEU A 20 -32.07 23.76 -36.37
C LEU A 20 -33.00 23.01 -37.35
N PRO A 21 -32.75 21.70 -37.58
CA PRO A 21 -33.78 20.67 -37.30
C PRO A 21 -33.18 19.39 -36.62
N ILE A 22 -33.84 18.81 -35.59
CA ILE A 22 -34.69 17.58 -35.61
C ILE A 22 -33.87 16.29 -35.87
N MET A 23 -33.55 15.46 -34.86
CA MET A 23 -34.28 14.33 -34.19
C MET A 23 -33.76 12.95 -34.64
N VAL A 24 -33.33 12.19 -33.62
CA VAL A 24 -33.45 10.73 -33.42
C VAL A 24 -32.85 9.80 -34.48
N GLU A 25 -31.77 9.10 -34.12
CA GLU A 25 -31.83 7.64 -33.98
C GLU A 25 -30.70 7.11 -33.09
N SER A 26 -31.08 6.10 -32.32
CA SER A 26 -30.35 5.46 -31.23
C SER A 26 -29.47 4.34 -31.78
N GLU A 27 -28.20 4.28 -31.35
CA GLU A 27 -27.51 3.00 -31.25
C GLU A 27 -26.74 2.92 -29.93
N ASP A 28 -27.29 2.05 -29.08
CA ASP A 28 -26.68 1.43 -27.92
C ASP A 28 -25.26 0.93 -28.21
N GLN A 29 -24.26 1.60 -27.65
CA GLN A 29 -23.00 0.94 -27.30
C GLN A 29 -22.82 0.93 -25.79
N LYS A 30 -23.55 -0.01 -25.20
CA LYS A 30 -23.34 -0.62 -23.89
C LYS A 30 -21.91 -1.14 -23.78
N LYS A 31 -20.94 -0.26 -23.51
CA LYS A 31 -19.63 -0.66 -23.00
C LYS A 31 -19.84 -1.20 -21.59
N LYS A 32 -19.98 -2.53 -21.55
CA LYS A 32 -19.99 -3.38 -20.35
C LYS A 32 -19.00 -2.82 -19.32
N ASN A 33 -19.55 -2.26 -18.24
CA ASN A 33 -18.87 -2.15 -16.96
C ASN A 33 -18.43 -3.56 -16.56
N LYS A 34 -17.19 -3.89 -16.90
CA LYS A 34 -16.49 -5.00 -16.28
C LYS A 34 -16.12 -4.49 -14.88
N PRO A 35 -16.55 -5.16 -13.79
CA PRO A 35 -16.02 -4.81 -12.48
C PRO A 35 -14.51 -5.03 -12.56
N SER A 36 -13.74 -3.95 -12.45
CA SER A 36 -12.30 -4.07 -12.24
C SER A 36 -12.10 -4.96 -11.02
N PRO A 37 -11.36 -6.08 -11.14
CA PRO A 37 -10.98 -6.84 -9.96
C PRO A 37 -10.13 -5.92 -9.09
N ALA A 38 -10.25 -6.11 -7.78
CA ALA A 38 -9.62 -5.36 -6.71
C ALA A 38 -8.20 -4.83 -7.06
N GLY A 39 -7.91 -3.61 -6.59
CA GLY A 39 -6.55 -3.09 -6.53
C GLY A 39 -5.58 -4.05 -5.83
N PRO A 40 -4.26 -3.78 -5.86
CA PRO A 40 -3.21 -4.76 -5.54
C PRO A 40 -3.56 -5.54 -4.28
N GLY A 41 -3.85 -6.83 -4.49
CA GLY A 41 -4.61 -7.67 -3.57
C GLY A 41 -4.04 -7.68 -2.16
N THR A 42 -4.92 -7.48 -1.19
CA THR A 42 -4.65 -7.92 0.18
C THR A 42 -4.28 -9.40 0.15
N PRO A 43 -3.16 -9.80 0.77
CA PRO A 43 -2.85 -11.20 0.90
C PRO A 43 -3.97 -11.84 1.72
N ALA A 44 -4.36 -13.04 1.29
CA ALA A 44 -5.40 -13.89 1.85
C ALA A 44 -5.56 -13.88 3.40
N PRO A 45 -4.51 -13.78 4.24
CA PRO A 45 -4.68 -13.73 5.70
C PRO A 45 -5.56 -12.59 6.24
N HIS A 46 -5.82 -11.53 5.47
CA HIS A 46 -6.54 -10.36 5.97
C HIS A 46 -7.98 -10.26 5.49
N ASP A 47 -8.39 -10.98 4.45
CA ASP A 47 -9.70 -10.77 3.81
C ASP A 47 -10.87 -11.12 4.73
N ALA A 48 -10.77 -12.22 5.48
CA ALA A 48 -11.79 -12.61 6.46
C ALA A 48 -11.96 -11.55 7.56
N LEU A 49 -10.85 -11.06 8.11
CA LEU A 49 -10.85 -10.03 9.14
C LEU A 49 -11.41 -8.70 8.61
N LEU A 50 -11.07 -8.34 7.37
CA LEU A 50 -11.61 -7.14 6.73
C LEU A 50 -13.12 -7.25 6.50
N ALA A 51 -13.62 -8.43 6.13
CA ALA A 51 -15.05 -8.66 5.95
C ALA A 51 -15.83 -8.50 7.27
N GLU A 52 -15.28 -9.00 8.39
CA GLU A 52 -15.87 -8.86 9.72
C GLU A 52 -15.93 -7.38 10.16
N LEU A 53 -14.89 -6.60 9.88
CA LEU A 53 -14.77 -5.22 10.34
C LEU A 53 -15.44 -4.19 9.42
N LYS A 54 -15.74 -4.54 8.17
CA LYS A 54 -16.25 -3.64 7.11
C LYS A 54 -17.49 -2.83 7.51
N ASN A 55 -18.36 -3.41 8.35
CA ASN A 55 -19.62 -2.78 8.76
C ASN A 55 -19.39 -1.66 9.80
N LYS A 56 -18.33 -1.74 10.60
CA LYS A 56 -18.03 -0.80 11.69
C LYS A 56 -16.91 0.17 11.33
N TYR A 57 -16.00 -0.25 10.46
CA TYR A 57 -14.77 0.44 10.16
C TYR A 57 -14.59 0.68 8.65
N ASP A 58 -14.08 1.86 8.31
CA ASP A 58 -13.50 2.14 7.00
C ASP A 58 -12.00 1.89 7.04
N ILE A 59 -11.61 0.65 6.72
CA ILE A 59 -10.23 0.17 6.79
C ILE A 59 -9.57 0.36 5.43
N LEU A 60 -8.44 1.08 5.41
CA LEU A 60 -7.59 1.23 4.23
C LEU A 60 -6.44 0.21 4.24
N PRO A 61 -6.47 -0.81 3.36
CA PRO A 61 -5.36 -1.75 3.25
C PRO A 61 -4.18 -1.12 2.49
N ALA A 62 -2.98 -1.26 3.04
CA ALA A 62 -1.77 -0.63 2.57
C ALA A 62 -0.60 -1.63 2.58
N PHE A 63 -0.36 -2.24 1.42
CA PHE A 63 0.80 -3.12 1.24
C PHE A 63 2.10 -2.33 1.10
N THR A 64 3.13 -2.74 1.84
CA THR A 64 4.47 -2.16 1.77
C THR A 64 5.43 -3.10 1.02
N ILE A 65 6.02 -2.55 -0.05
CA ILE A 65 7.08 -3.16 -0.85
C ILE A 65 8.34 -2.29 -0.87
N SER A 66 9.44 -2.85 -1.40
CA SER A 66 10.75 -2.18 -1.49
C SER A 66 10.70 -0.78 -2.10
N SER A 67 9.90 -0.60 -3.16
CA SER A 67 9.76 0.65 -3.89
C SER A 67 8.80 1.67 -3.26
N THR A 68 8.13 1.33 -2.14
CA THR A 68 7.20 2.23 -1.45
C THR A 68 7.92 3.50 -0.98
N LYS A 69 7.48 4.65 -1.47
CA LYS A 69 8.01 5.95 -1.05
C LYS A 69 7.39 6.32 0.30
N ILE A 70 8.21 6.35 1.36
CA ILE A 70 7.77 6.56 2.75
C ILE A 70 6.91 7.82 2.87
N HIS A 71 7.42 8.98 2.45
CA HIS A 71 6.70 10.26 2.55
C HIS A 71 5.33 10.24 1.89
N LYS A 72 5.24 9.78 0.63
CA LYS A 72 3.97 9.69 -0.09
C LYS A 72 2.99 8.76 0.62
N ARG A 73 3.49 7.64 1.14
CA ARG A 73 2.65 6.70 1.87
C ARG A 73 2.13 7.31 3.17
N VAL A 74 3.00 7.94 3.96
CA VAL A 74 2.62 8.62 5.22
C VAL A 74 1.54 9.68 4.96
N THR A 75 1.73 10.56 3.97
CA THR A 75 0.73 11.59 3.62
C THR A 75 -0.62 10.97 3.23
N TRP A 76 -0.60 9.91 2.42
CA TRP A 76 -1.83 9.23 1.99
C TRP A 76 -2.57 8.57 3.14
N LEU A 77 -1.85 7.95 4.07
CA LEU A 77 -2.45 7.32 5.25
C LEU A 77 -3.06 8.35 6.22
N LEU A 78 -2.35 9.45 6.46
CA LEU A 78 -2.87 10.56 7.28
C LEU A 78 -4.13 11.18 6.66
N LEU A 79 -4.15 11.35 5.34
CA LEU A 79 -5.34 11.84 4.63
C LEU A 79 -6.54 10.90 4.85
N HIS A 80 -6.33 9.59 4.83
CA HIS A 80 -7.40 8.62 5.12
C HIS A 80 -7.89 8.70 6.56
N LEU A 81 -6.98 8.68 7.53
CA LEU A 81 -7.32 8.71 8.95
C LEU A 81 -8.07 10.00 9.34
N ARG A 82 -7.74 11.14 8.70
CA ARG A 82 -8.33 12.46 8.99
C ARG A 82 -9.49 12.84 8.10
N LYS A 83 -9.74 12.12 7.01
CA LYS A 83 -10.83 12.48 6.10
C LYS A 83 -12.15 12.44 6.88
N ASN A 84 -13.02 13.41 6.61
CA ASN A 84 -14.32 13.54 7.24
C ASN A 84 -15.33 13.76 6.11
N ASP A 85 -16.03 12.69 5.73
CA ASP A 85 -16.99 12.65 4.62
C ASP A 85 -18.42 12.36 5.10
N GLY A 86 -18.65 12.42 6.41
CA GLY A 86 -19.93 12.08 7.02
C GLY A 86 -20.22 10.58 7.12
N ASP A 87 -19.28 9.70 6.78
CA ASP A 87 -19.40 8.27 7.10
C ASP A 87 -19.35 8.08 8.62
N ALA A 88 -20.32 7.33 9.16
CA ALA A 88 -20.41 7.01 10.58
C ALA A 88 -19.37 5.96 11.01
N ARG A 89 -18.72 5.26 10.05
CA ARG A 89 -17.72 4.26 10.34
C ARG A 89 -16.40 4.88 10.78
N LYS A 90 -15.80 4.28 11.80
CA LYS A 90 -14.50 4.69 12.32
C LYS A 90 -13.40 4.35 11.33
N ARG A 91 -12.39 5.21 11.20
CA ARG A 91 -11.31 5.01 10.22
C ARG A 91 -10.13 4.30 10.83
N ALA A 92 -9.62 3.33 10.08
CA ALA A 92 -8.38 2.68 10.40
C ALA A 92 -7.59 2.42 9.11
N MET A 93 -6.30 2.16 9.27
CA MET A 93 -5.46 1.64 8.20
C MET A 93 -4.93 0.27 8.59
N LEU A 94 -4.78 -0.61 7.60
CA LEU A 94 -4.14 -1.91 7.72
C LEU A 94 -2.83 -1.87 6.93
N LEU A 95 -1.71 -1.80 7.65
CA LEU A 95 -0.38 -1.93 7.08
C LEU A 95 0.07 -3.38 7.14
N TYR A 96 0.55 -3.91 6.03
CA TYR A 96 1.14 -5.24 5.95
C TYR A 96 2.25 -5.27 4.92
N ALA A 97 3.20 -6.19 5.06
CA ALA A 97 4.39 -6.27 4.23
C ALA A 97 4.84 -7.72 4.03
N ARG A 98 5.79 -7.96 3.13
CA ARG A 98 6.60 -9.19 3.15
C ARG A 98 7.67 -9.09 4.24
N PRO A 99 8.26 -10.20 4.73
CA PRO A 99 9.18 -10.19 5.87
C PRO A 99 10.35 -9.21 5.71
N GLY A 100 10.96 -9.15 4.52
CA GLY A 100 12.05 -8.21 4.22
C GLY A 100 11.66 -6.72 4.20
N GLU A 101 10.36 -6.40 4.15
CA GLU A 101 9.84 -5.03 4.08
C GLU A 101 9.13 -4.60 5.37
N VAL A 102 9.08 -5.45 6.40
CA VAL A 102 8.45 -5.15 7.69
C VAL A 102 9.12 -3.94 8.35
N GLY A 103 10.45 -3.82 8.29
CA GLY A 103 11.17 -2.67 8.84
C GLY A 103 10.69 -1.34 8.24
N LYS A 104 10.56 -1.28 6.91
CA LYS A 104 10.03 -0.10 6.19
C LYS A 104 8.58 0.20 6.56
N MET A 105 7.75 -0.84 6.68
CA MET A 105 6.36 -0.71 7.10
C MET A 105 6.26 -0.11 8.51
N ILE A 106 7.10 -0.58 9.45
CA ILE A 106 7.17 -0.03 10.80
C ILE A 106 7.59 1.45 10.75
N THR A 107 8.62 1.80 9.96
CA THR A 107 9.01 3.22 9.79
C THR A 107 7.84 4.09 9.32
N ILE A 108 7.03 3.59 8.38
CA ILE A 108 5.83 4.29 7.90
C ILE A 108 4.81 4.46 9.05
N SER A 109 4.52 3.40 9.82
CA SER A 109 3.57 3.50 10.94
C SER A 109 4.06 4.43 12.04
N GLU A 110 5.35 4.39 12.40
CA GLU A 110 5.93 5.27 13.41
C GLU A 110 5.88 6.74 13.00
N GLN A 111 6.13 7.04 11.72
CA GLN A 111 6.04 8.42 11.23
C GLN A 111 4.60 8.94 11.28
N VAL A 112 3.61 8.10 10.95
CA VAL A 112 2.18 8.46 11.08
C VAL A 112 1.84 8.72 12.56
N LYS A 113 2.23 7.82 13.47
CA LYS A 113 1.99 7.99 14.92
C LYS A 113 2.62 9.24 15.49
N ARG A 114 3.87 9.55 15.09
CA ARG A 114 4.56 10.78 15.53
C ARG A 114 3.77 12.02 15.12
N ILE A 115 3.37 12.10 13.86
CA ILE A 115 2.61 13.26 13.34
C ILE A 115 1.26 13.37 14.06
N VAL A 116 0.57 12.26 14.34
CA VAL A 116 -0.69 12.29 15.11
C VAL A 116 -0.44 12.72 16.55
N ALA A 117 0.59 12.21 17.22
CA ALA A 117 0.88 12.52 18.62
C ALA A 117 1.34 13.98 18.84
N GLU A 118 1.86 14.64 17.81
CA GLU A 118 2.19 16.06 17.82
C GLU A 118 0.96 16.97 17.72
N GLU A 119 -0.23 16.43 17.39
CA GLU A 119 -1.48 17.19 17.33
C GLU A 119 -2.12 17.32 18.71
N ASP A 120 -2.83 18.44 18.94
CA ASP A 120 -3.56 18.68 20.19
C ASP A 120 -4.61 17.58 20.43
N GLY A 121 -4.40 16.79 21.48
CA GLY A 121 -5.28 15.66 21.82
C GLY A 121 -5.13 14.45 20.89
N GLY A 122 -4.02 14.38 20.13
CA GLY A 122 -3.70 13.29 19.20
C GLY A 122 -3.55 11.94 19.89
N ARG A 123 -4.56 11.08 19.74
CA ARG A 123 -4.56 9.70 20.25
C ARG A 123 -4.43 8.72 19.09
N TRP A 124 -3.71 7.63 19.32
CA TRP A 124 -3.62 6.53 18.38
C TRP A 124 -3.66 5.18 19.10
N TYR A 125 -4.25 4.21 18.42
CA TYR A 125 -4.35 2.83 18.87
C TYR A 125 -3.80 1.94 17.77
N GLN A 126 -2.82 1.12 18.13
CA GLN A 126 -2.13 0.20 17.25
C GLN A 126 -2.45 -1.24 17.67
N TYR A 127 -2.79 -2.08 16.70
CA TYR A 127 -3.03 -3.51 16.90
C TYR A 127 -2.11 -4.32 15.99
N ASN A 128 -1.22 -5.10 16.58
CA ASN A 128 -0.22 -5.88 15.86
C ASN A 128 -0.61 -7.35 15.84
N LYS A 129 -0.56 -7.96 14.66
CA LYS A 129 -0.79 -9.39 14.46
C LYS A 129 0.28 -9.99 13.56
N MET A 130 0.96 -11.01 14.07
CA MET A 130 1.88 -11.84 13.29
C MET A 130 1.09 -12.89 12.52
N TYR A 131 1.50 -13.18 11.29
CA TYR A 131 0.89 -14.21 10.46
C TYR A 131 1.94 -14.96 9.66
N GLU A 132 1.61 -16.20 9.28
CA GLU A 132 2.46 -17.03 8.45
C GLU A 132 2.15 -16.81 6.97
N LEU A 133 3.21 -16.73 6.17
CA LEU A 133 3.10 -16.65 4.71
C LEU A 133 3.29 -18.03 4.10
N PRO A 134 2.57 -18.36 3.02
CA PRO A 134 2.84 -19.58 2.28
C PRO A 134 4.32 -19.60 1.85
N PRO A 135 4.96 -20.78 1.87
CA PRO A 135 6.35 -20.91 1.44
C PRO A 135 6.50 -20.38 0.01
N LYS A 136 7.55 -19.60 -0.24
CA LYS A 136 7.86 -19.15 -1.60
C LYS A 136 8.17 -20.39 -2.43
N ALA A 137 7.43 -20.60 -3.51
CA ALA A 137 7.91 -21.49 -4.56
C ALA A 137 9.20 -20.87 -5.10
N GLU A 138 10.33 -21.55 -4.92
CA GLU A 138 11.53 -21.27 -5.72
C GLU A 138 11.11 -21.50 -7.17
N VAL A 139 10.83 -20.43 -7.89
CA VAL A 139 10.76 -20.49 -9.36
C VAL A 139 12.20 -20.66 -9.80
N VAL A 140 12.62 -21.92 -9.91
CA VAL A 140 13.84 -22.28 -10.63
C VAL A 140 13.52 -22.01 -12.10
N GLU A 141 13.89 -20.83 -12.60
CA GLU A 141 14.01 -20.67 -14.04
C GLU A 141 15.12 -21.61 -14.49
N GLU A 142 14.69 -22.76 -15.01
CA GLU A 142 15.51 -23.80 -15.61
C GLU A 142 16.28 -23.19 -16.80
N THR A 143 17.41 -22.55 -16.49
CA THR A 143 18.34 -22.02 -17.47
C THR A 143 19.39 -23.09 -17.70
N MET A 144 19.30 -23.67 -18.90
CA MET A 144 20.13 -24.65 -19.59
C MET A 144 21.53 -24.95 -19.01
N LEU A 145 21.80 -26.26 -18.90
CA LEU A 145 23.10 -26.90 -18.86
C LEU A 145 23.99 -26.45 -20.04
N ASP A 146 25.09 -25.74 -19.77
CA ASP A 146 26.40 -25.85 -20.45
C ASP A 146 27.38 -24.98 -19.62
N GLY A 147 28.42 -25.49 -18.94
CA GLY A 147 29.63 -26.01 -19.57
C GLY A 147 30.74 -24.96 -19.50
N GLY A 148 31.80 -25.20 -18.72
CA GLY A 148 33.10 -24.53 -18.88
C GLY A 148 33.46 -23.42 -17.88
N GLY A 149 34.63 -23.54 -17.26
CA GLY A 149 35.17 -22.67 -16.22
C GLY A 149 36.16 -21.57 -16.68
N ALA A 150 36.82 -20.97 -15.67
CA ALA A 150 37.93 -20.01 -15.68
C ALA A 150 37.59 -18.60 -16.19
N GLY A 151 38.04 -17.47 -15.61
CA GLY A 151 38.93 -17.12 -14.50
C GLY A 151 38.87 -15.56 -14.38
N ASN A 152 38.76 -15.02 -13.16
CA ASN A 152 39.80 -14.35 -12.36
C ASN A 152 40.30 -12.98 -12.84
N ASP A 153 40.08 -11.93 -12.02
CA ASP A 153 41.01 -10.84 -11.65
C ASP A 153 40.23 -9.80 -10.78
N THR A 154 40.65 -9.26 -9.63
CA THR A 154 41.88 -9.36 -8.81
C THR A 154 41.57 -8.82 -7.40
N ASP A 155 42.12 -9.48 -6.38
CA ASP A 155 42.59 -9.08 -5.03
C ASP A 155 42.05 -7.82 -4.32
N ASP A 156 41.63 -7.96 -3.05
CA ASP A 156 42.54 -7.86 -1.89
C ASP A 156 41.72 -7.96 -0.58
N ASP A 157 41.93 -9.04 0.19
CA ASP A 157 41.91 -9.09 1.66
C ASP A 157 41.90 -10.56 2.10
N ASP A 158 43.02 -10.99 2.69
CA ASP A 158 43.23 -12.29 3.33
C ASP A 158 42.10 -12.63 4.34
N ASP A 159 41.15 -13.47 3.92
CA ASP A 159 40.35 -14.28 4.83
C ASP A 159 40.35 -15.72 4.32
N PHE A 160 40.92 -16.62 5.12
CA PHE A 160 41.08 -18.03 4.79
C PHE A 160 39.70 -18.64 4.49
N GLU A 161 39.40 -18.94 3.22
CA GLU A 161 38.20 -19.72 2.87
C GLU A 161 38.37 -21.14 3.43
N VAL A 162 37.79 -21.38 4.60
CA VAL A 162 37.54 -22.74 5.09
C VAL A 162 36.65 -23.40 4.06
N MET A 163 37.22 -24.33 3.28
CA MET A 163 36.46 -25.20 2.40
C MET A 163 35.50 -26.05 3.25
N GLU A 164 34.31 -25.52 3.55
CA GLU A 164 33.20 -26.32 4.06
C GLU A 164 32.91 -27.40 3.02
N SER A 165 33.42 -28.59 3.29
CA SER A 165 33.29 -29.74 2.42
C SER A 165 31.81 -30.02 2.20
N ARG A 166 31.39 -30.17 0.94
CA ARG A 166 30.01 -30.55 0.57
C ARG A 166 29.47 -31.74 1.36
N PHE A 167 30.37 -32.57 1.89
CA PHE A 167 30.04 -33.66 2.80
C PHE A 167 29.48 -33.19 4.14
N GLU A 168 30.02 -32.16 4.80
CA GLU A 168 29.49 -31.66 6.09
C GLU A 168 28.05 -31.17 5.95
N LYS A 169 27.74 -30.50 4.82
CA LYS A 169 26.39 -30.05 4.49
C LYS A 169 25.40 -31.19 4.18
N ALA A 170 25.91 -32.39 3.89
CA ALA A 170 25.11 -33.59 3.62
C ALA A 170 24.89 -34.46 4.88
N VAL A 171 25.76 -34.38 5.89
CA VAL A 171 25.60 -35.07 7.19
C VAL A 171 24.90 -34.22 8.25
N MET A 172 24.93 -32.89 8.12
CA MET A 172 24.16 -32.02 9.02
C MET A 172 22.68 -32.02 8.62
N PRO A 173 21.75 -32.20 9.58
CA PRO A 173 20.32 -32.06 9.29
C PRO A 173 20.08 -30.66 8.73
N GLN A 174 19.52 -30.57 7.53
CA GLN A 174 19.22 -29.27 6.93
C GLN A 174 18.41 -28.43 7.93
N PRO A 175 18.78 -27.15 8.14
CA PRO A 175 18.02 -26.29 9.01
C PRO A 175 16.57 -26.29 8.50
N LYS A 176 15.64 -26.70 9.37
CA LYS A 176 14.21 -26.73 9.03
C LYS A 176 13.83 -25.32 8.58
N LYS A 177 13.61 -25.13 7.28
CA LYS A 177 13.15 -23.85 6.72
C LYS A 177 11.78 -23.57 7.33
N GLY A 178 11.75 -22.81 8.42
CA GLY A 178 10.51 -22.42 9.08
C GLY A 178 9.63 -21.61 8.13
N THR A 179 8.32 -21.72 8.30
CA THR A 179 7.37 -20.90 7.54
C THR A 179 7.67 -19.42 7.79
N PRO A 180 7.92 -18.62 6.73
CA PRO A 180 8.25 -17.22 6.92
C PRO A 180 7.07 -16.49 7.58
N LYS A 181 7.33 -15.81 8.70
CA LYS A 181 6.35 -14.97 9.39
C LYS A 181 6.46 -13.53 8.93
N SER A 182 5.32 -12.85 8.86
CA SER A 182 5.24 -11.41 8.61
C SER A 182 4.32 -10.72 9.61
N LEU A 183 4.31 -9.40 9.56
CA LEU A 183 3.58 -8.53 10.48
C LEU A 183 2.47 -7.77 9.76
N SER A 184 1.34 -7.64 10.45
CA SER A 184 0.28 -6.70 10.12
C SER A 184 0.04 -5.75 11.28
N ILE A 185 -0.19 -4.49 10.95
CA ILE A 185 -0.41 -3.40 11.90
C ILE A 185 -1.71 -2.72 11.50
N PHE A 186 -2.70 -2.75 12.38
CA PHE A 186 -3.85 -1.86 12.29
C PHE A 186 -3.54 -0.59 13.09
N LEU A 187 -3.75 0.58 12.50
CA LEU A 187 -3.69 1.86 13.21
C LEU A 187 -5.01 2.60 13.08
N SER A 188 -5.53 3.10 14.20
CA SER A 188 -6.76 3.88 14.30
C SER A 188 -6.56 5.06 15.24
N LEU A 189 -7.34 6.13 15.05
CA LEU A 189 -7.41 7.26 15.98
C LEU A 189 -8.42 7.02 17.11
N GLU A 190 -9.21 5.95 16.99
CA GLU A 190 -10.21 5.52 17.98
C GLU A 190 -9.99 4.05 18.37
N PRO A 191 -10.40 3.63 19.59
CA PRO A 191 -10.24 2.25 20.02
C PRO A 191 -11.08 1.29 19.17
N MET A 192 -10.51 0.12 18.89
CA MET A 192 -11.11 -1.00 18.18
C MET A 192 -11.20 -2.25 19.09
N PRO A 193 -12.24 -2.37 19.93
CA PRO A 193 -12.40 -3.50 20.86
C PRO A 193 -12.41 -4.87 20.19
N GLU A 194 -12.93 -4.96 18.97
CA GLU A 194 -13.03 -6.20 18.18
C GLU A 194 -11.65 -6.77 17.85
N LEU A 195 -10.69 -5.91 17.50
CA LEU A 195 -9.31 -6.33 17.29
C LEU A 195 -8.61 -6.67 18.60
N LYS A 196 -8.90 -5.94 19.68
CA LYS A 196 -8.34 -6.23 21.01
C LYS A 196 -8.75 -7.61 21.53
N ALA A 197 -9.98 -8.04 21.25
CA ALA A 197 -10.51 -9.32 21.69
C ALA A 197 -9.98 -10.51 20.88
N GLN A 198 -9.31 -10.27 19.75
CA GLN A 198 -8.84 -11.33 18.87
C GLN A 198 -7.56 -11.98 19.41
N GLU A 199 -7.48 -13.32 19.32
CA GLU A 199 -6.30 -14.07 19.74
C GLU A 199 -5.06 -13.71 18.90
N GLY A 200 -3.91 -13.60 19.58
CA GLY A 200 -2.62 -13.29 18.93
C GLY A 200 -2.48 -11.83 18.48
N VAL A 201 -3.42 -10.96 18.83
CA VAL A 201 -3.33 -9.51 18.63
C VAL A 201 -2.75 -8.85 19.87
N THR A 202 -1.79 -7.94 19.67
CA THR A 202 -1.24 -7.10 20.76
C THR A 202 -1.64 -5.65 20.53
N GLN A 203 -2.06 -4.97 21.60
CA GLN A 203 -2.46 -3.56 21.56
C GLN A 203 -1.34 -2.65 22.08
N GLN A 204 -1.12 -1.53 21.40
CA GLN A 204 -0.29 -0.41 21.85
C GLN A 204 -1.08 0.90 21.69
N THR A 205 -0.89 1.87 22.60
CA THR A 205 -1.56 3.18 22.56
C THR A 205 -0.68 4.25 23.21
N ASN A 206 -0.85 5.51 22.85
CA ASN A 206 -0.29 6.66 23.59
C ASN A 206 -1.29 7.30 24.57
N GLU A 207 -2.53 6.82 24.60
CA GLU A 207 -3.50 7.25 25.59
C GLU A 207 -3.08 6.75 26.98
N THR A 208 -2.95 7.68 27.93
CA THR A 208 -2.55 7.43 29.32
C THR A 208 -3.78 7.43 30.23
#